data_AF-W9TAS3-F1
#
_entry.id   AF-W9TAS3-F1
#
_cell.length_a   1.000
_cell.length_b   1.000
_cell.length_c   1.000
_cell.angle_alpha   90.00
_cell.angle_beta   90.00
_cell.angle_gamma   90.00
#
_symmetry.space_group_name_H-M   'P 1'
#
loop_
_entity.id
_entity.type
_entity.pdbx_description
1 polymer ?
#
loop_
_entity_poly.entity_id
_entity_poly.type
_entity_poly.pdbx_seq_one_letter_code
_entity_poly.pdbx_strand_id
1 'polypeptide(L)'
;MNNNNGYPSSTRAWLTVAILMLAYVLSFVDRQILNLLVAPIRRDLDITDTHMSLLMGFSFAVFYTVCGVPIGRLADRKSRRGIIAIGVLVWSLMTALCGTAKTFWHFLTFRIGVGVGEAALSPSAYSLIADSFPPKLRGTAMSVYSMGIYIGSGLAFLLGGWWSSSPRRRATCCCR
;
A
#
# COMPACT_ATOMS: atom_id res chain seq x y z
N MET A 1 -6.84 -17.38 -37.86
CA MET A 1 -7.42 -17.74 -36.54
C MET A 1 -7.72 -16.46 -35.79
N ASN A 2 -8.93 -15.93 -35.97
CA ASN A 2 -9.39 -14.69 -35.33
C ASN A 2 -9.84 -15.03 -33.91
N ASN A 3 -8.96 -14.81 -32.92
CA ASN A 3 -9.29 -15.02 -31.53
C ASN A 3 -10.13 -13.83 -31.03
N ASN A 4 -11.44 -13.88 -31.28
CA ASN A 4 -12.47 -13.08 -30.60
C ASN A 4 -12.58 -13.49 -29.13
N ASN A 5 -11.47 -13.41 -28.42
CA ASN A 5 -11.39 -13.60 -26.99
C ASN A 5 -11.53 -12.19 -26.42
N GLY A 6 -12.59 -11.91 -25.66
CA GLY A 6 -12.90 -10.61 -25.05
C GLY A 6 -11.88 -10.11 -24.01
N TYR A 7 -10.61 -10.49 -24.16
CA TYR A 7 -9.48 -10.12 -23.32
C TYR A 7 -8.66 -9.03 -24.01
N PRO A 8 -8.06 -8.09 -23.24
CA PRO A 8 -7.16 -7.08 -23.78
C PRO A 8 -5.90 -7.73 -24.39
N SER A 9 -5.20 -7.00 -25.27
CA SER A 9 -3.94 -7.48 -25.86
C SER A 9 -2.94 -7.92 -24.78
N SER A 10 -2.19 -8.99 -25.05
CA SER A 10 -1.26 -9.60 -24.08
C SER A 10 -0.35 -8.56 -23.41
N THR A 11 0.21 -7.63 -24.20
CA THR A 11 1.05 -6.54 -23.71
C THR A 11 0.33 -5.62 -22.72
N ARG A 12 -0.94 -5.25 -22.99
CA ARG A 12 -1.73 -4.39 -22.09
C ARG A 12 -2.12 -5.12 -20.80
N ALA A 13 -2.41 -6.41 -20.88
CA ALA A 13 -2.73 -7.23 -19.72
C ALA A 13 -1.53 -7.32 -18.77
N TRP A 14 -0.33 -7.62 -19.31
CA TRP A 14 0.92 -7.65 -18.54
C TRP A 14 1.33 -6.28 -18.00
N LEU A 15 1.15 -5.21 -18.78
CA LEU A 15 1.38 -3.84 -18.30
C LEU A 15 0.45 -3.49 -17.12
N THR A 16 -0.81 -3.90 -17.18
CA THR A 16 -1.76 -3.72 -16.07
C THR A 16 -1.29 -4.45 -14.81
N VAL A 17 -0.86 -5.72 -14.94
CA VAL A 17 -0.30 -6.49 -13.82
C VAL A 17 0.94 -5.82 -13.25
N ALA A 18 1.86 -5.35 -14.10
CA ALA A 18 3.07 -4.66 -13.66
C ALA A 18 2.75 -3.38 -12.88
N ILE A 19 1.81 -2.57 -13.35
CA ILE A 19 1.35 -1.36 -12.64
C ILE A 19 0.71 -1.72 -11.30
N LEU A 20 -0.15 -2.75 -11.26
CA LEU A 20 -0.78 -3.20 -10.02
C LEU A 20 0.26 -3.73 -9.03
N MET A 21 1.23 -4.50 -9.52
CA MET A 21 2.34 -5.02 -8.72
C MET A 21 3.17 -3.87 -8.13
N LEU A 22 3.52 -2.85 -8.93
CA LEU A 22 4.22 -1.66 -8.44
C LEU A 22 3.42 -0.90 -7.39
N ALA A 23 2.12 -0.69 -7.62
CA ALA A 23 1.24 -0.07 -6.63
C ALA A 23 1.20 -0.88 -5.32
N TYR A 24 1.23 -2.21 -5.42
CA TYR A 24 1.23 -3.09 -4.26
C TYR A 24 2.57 -3.10 -3.52
N VAL A 25 3.70 -3.06 -4.24
CA VAL A 25 5.04 -2.83 -3.68
C VAL A 25 5.06 -1.53 -2.89
N LEU A 26 4.60 -0.42 -3.48
CA LEU A 26 4.55 0.88 -2.83
C LEU A 26 3.69 0.86 -1.57
N SER A 27 2.56 0.14 -1.59
CA SER A 27 1.67 0.03 -0.43
C SER A 27 2.36 -0.69 0.72
N PHE A 28 3.10 -1.76 0.41
CA PHE A 28 3.91 -2.43 1.41
C PHE A 28 5.05 -1.55 1.94
N VAL A 29 5.70 -0.77 1.08
CA VAL A 29 6.77 0.15 1.48
C VAL A 29 6.23 1.26 2.40
N ASP A 30 5.06 1.85 2.11
CA ASP A 30 4.42 2.86 2.97
C ASP A 30 4.19 2.33 4.40
N ARG A 31 3.69 1.09 4.51
CA ARG A 31 3.51 0.41 5.80
C ARG A 31 4.82 0.18 6.55
N GLN A 32 5.91 -0.11 5.84
CA GLN A 32 7.22 -0.31 6.48
C GLN A 32 7.90 1.00 6.89
N ILE A 33 7.74 2.07 6.09
CA ILE A 33 8.25 3.41 6.42
C ILE A 33 7.68 3.86 7.77
N LEU A 34 6.40 3.61 8.03
CA LEU A 34 5.81 3.88 9.34
C LEU A 34 6.54 3.19 10.47
N ASN A 35 6.75 1.88 10.37
CA ASN A 35 7.43 1.10 11.40
C ASN A 35 8.82 1.67 11.71
N LEU A 36 9.53 2.14 10.68
CA LEU A 36 10.84 2.79 10.84
C LEU A 36 10.74 4.17 11.50
N LEU A 37 9.67 4.91 11.23
CA LEU A 37 9.43 6.26 11.76
C LEU A 37 8.71 6.27 13.12
N VAL A 38 8.40 5.13 13.73
CA VAL A 38 7.74 5.06 15.04
C VAL A 38 8.47 5.91 16.09
N ALA A 39 9.79 5.72 16.21
CA ALA A 39 10.60 6.41 17.19
C ALA A 39 10.66 7.94 17.00
N PRO A 40 10.93 8.49 15.81
CA PRO A 40 10.90 9.93 15.60
C PRO A 40 9.49 10.51 15.74
N ILE A 41 8.44 9.87 15.21
CA ILE A 41 7.04 10.33 15.35
C ILE A 41 6.65 10.44 16.82
N ARG A 42 7.04 9.44 17.63
CA ARG A 42 6.81 9.44 19.08
C ARG A 42 7.46 10.64 19.76
N ARG A 43 8.70 10.98 19.36
CA ARG A 43 9.46 12.10 19.90
C ARG A 43 8.89 13.45 19.49
N ASP A 44 8.48 13.59 18.23
CA ASP A 44 8.01 14.85 17.67
C ASP A 44 6.59 15.21 18.14
N LEU A 45 5.75 14.20 18.43
CA LEU A 45 4.36 14.38 18.89
C LEU A 45 4.16 14.17 20.40
N ASP A 46 5.22 13.80 21.15
CA ASP A 46 5.19 13.48 22.58
C ASP A 46 4.07 12.50 22.98
N ILE A 47 3.89 11.45 22.19
CA ILE A 47 2.81 10.46 22.35
C ILE A 47 3.28 9.14 22.99
N THR A 48 2.37 8.43 23.65
CA THR A 48 2.66 7.13 24.28
C THR A 48 2.59 5.96 23.29
N ASP A 49 3.20 4.83 23.63
CA ASP A 49 3.19 3.60 22.81
C ASP A 49 1.77 3.09 22.50
N THR A 50 0.82 3.35 23.40
CA THR A 50 -0.60 3.03 23.21
C THR A 50 -1.20 3.83 22.05
N HIS A 51 -0.89 5.12 21.95
CA HIS A 51 -1.37 5.98 20.86
C HIS A 51 -0.78 5.55 19.51
N MET A 52 0.49 5.14 19.49
CA MET A 52 1.14 4.60 18.29
C MET A 52 0.48 3.30 17.82
N SER A 53 0.15 2.41 18.75
CA SER A 53 -0.55 1.15 18.46
C SER A 53 -1.97 1.39 17.95
N LEU A 54 -2.67 2.36 18.55
CA LEU A 54 -3.99 2.82 18.10
C LEU A 54 -3.93 3.38 16.68
N LEU A 55 -2.88 4.13 16.35
CA LEU A 55 -2.75 4.80 15.08
C LEU A 55 -2.32 3.85 13.94
N MET A 56 -1.33 2.99 14.18
CA MET A 56 -0.83 2.04 13.17
C MET A 56 -1.70 0.79 13.03
N GLY A 57 -2.16 0.23 14.15
CA GLY A 57 -2.85 -1.04 14.16
C GLY A 57 -4.36 -0.86 14.15
N PHE A 58 -4.90 -0.30 15.23
CA PHE A 58 -6.35 -0.29 15.45
C PHE A 58 -7.10 0.55 14.41
N SER A 59 -6.68 1.80 14.22
CA SER A 59 -7.35 2.73 13.31
C SER A 59 -7.21 2.27 11.86
N PHE A 60 -6.03 1.79 11.48
CA PHE A 60 -5.85 1.18 10.17
C PHE A 60 -6.79 0.00 9.99
N ALA A 61 -6.80 -0.99 10.89
CA ALA A 61 -7.62 -2.19 10.76
C ALA A 61 -9.12 -1.88 10.72
N VAL A 62 -9.63 -1.07 11.64
CA VAL A 62 -11.06 -0.73 11.72
C VAL A 62 -11.52 -0.03 10.44
N PHE A 63 -10.85 1.05 10.03
CA PHE A 63 -11.30 1.81 8.87
C PHE A 63 -11.00 1.09 7.55
N TYR A 64 -9.88 0.37 7.45
CA TYR A 64 -9.58 -0.47 6.30
C TYR A 64 -10.66 -1.54 6.11
N THR A 65 -11.12 -2.21 7.17
CA THR A 65 -12.17 -3.23 7.07
C THR A 65 -13.55 -2.61 6.83
N VAL A 66 -13.93 -1.60 7.63
CA VAL A 66 -15.25 -0.98 7.56
C VAL A 66 -15.47 -0.25 6.24
N CYS A 67 -14.46 0.49 5.75
CA CYS A 67 -14.53 1.18 4.46
C CYS A 67 -14.14 0.28 3.28
N GLY A 68 -13.28 -0.72 3.49
CA GLY A 68 -12.88 -1.67 2.46
C GLY A 68 -14.04 -2.51 1.92
N VAL A 69 -14.99 -2.91 2.77
CA VAL A 69 -16.18 -3.67 2.35
C VAL A 69 -17.07 -2.88 1.35
N PRO A 70 -17.53 -1.65 1.64
CA PRO A 70 -18.33 -0.87 0.71
C PRO A 70 -17.52 -0.45 -0.53
N ILE A 71 -16.23 -0.14 -0.38
CA ILE A 71 -15.36 0.19 -1.52
C ILE A 71 -15.17 -1.03 -2.44
N GLY A 72 -14.97 -2.22 -1.88
CA GLY A 72 -14.91 -3.47 -2.63
C GLY A 72 -16.21 -3.74 -3.40
N ARG A 73 -17.37 -3.57 -2.74
CA ARG A 73 -18.66 -3.65 -3.43
C ARG A 73 -18.83 -2.61 -4.53
N LEU A 74 -18.30 -1.41 -4.33
CA LEU A 74 -18.33 -0.35 -5.34
C LEU A 74 -17.39 -0.70 -6.51
N ALA A 75 -16.24 -1.31 -6.23
CA ALA A 75 -15.29 -1.81 -7.23
C ALA A 75 -15.90 -2.87 -8.14
N ASP A 76 -16.75 -3.74 -7.60
CA ASP A 76 -17.45 -4.75 -8.40
C ASP A 76 -18.53 -4.15 -9.31
N ARG A 77 -19.12 -3.00 -8.92
CA ARG A 77 -20.22 -2.35 -9.68
C ARG A 77 -19.78 -1.26 -10.65
N LYS A 78 -18.64 -0.60 -10.41
CA LYS A 78 -18.14 0.53 -11.22
C LYS A 78 -16.87 0.16 -12.01
N SER A 79 -16.37 1.11 -12.79
CA SER A 79 -15.09 0.96 -13.51
C SER A 79 -13.93 0.72 -12.54
N ARG A 80 -13.46 -0.53 -12.48
CA ARG A 80 -12.36 -0.99 -11.61
C ARG A 80 -11.09 -0.17 -11.79
N ARG A 81 -10.77 0.21 -13.04
CA ARG A 81 -9.62 1.07 -13.38
C ARG A 81 -9.73 2.45 -12.75
N GLY A 82 -10.93 3.05 -12.78
CA GLY A 82 -11.18 4.35 -12.16
C GLY A 82 -11.05 4.30 -10.65
N ILE A 83 -11.53 3.23 -10.01
CA ILE A 83 -11.44 3.05 -8.56
C ILE A 83 -9.99 2.85 -8.10
N ILE A 84 -9.19 2.08 -8.84
CA ILE A 84 -7.75 1.95 -8.57
C ILE A 84 -7.07 3.31 -8.69
N ALA A 85 -7.33 4.07 -9.76
CA ALA A 85 -6.71 5.38 -9.96
C ALA A 85 -7.08 6.36 -8.84
N ILE A 86 -8.36 6.44 -8.47
CA ILE A 86 -8.83 7.29 -7.36
C ILE A 86 -8.23 6.82 -6.04
N GLY A 87 -8.20 5.52 -5.78
CA GLY A 87 -7.62 4.96 -4.54
C GLY A 87 -6.14 5.31 -4.40
N VAL A 88 -5.35 5.13 -5.47
CA VAL A 88 -3.93 5.49 -5.50
C VAL A 88 -3.73 7.01 -5.36
N LEU A 89 -4.57 7.83 -5.98
CA LEU A 89 -4.50 9.29 -5.83
C LEU A 89 -4.81 9.74 -4.41
N VAL A 90 -5.90 9.23 -3.82
CA VAL A 90 -6.29 9.53 -2.43
C VAL A 90 -5.19 9.07 -1.48
N TRP A 91 -4.70 7.84 -1.63
CA TRP A 91 -3.61 7.32 -0.83
C TRP A 91 -2.35 8.19 -0.94
N SER A 92 -1.89 8.50 -2.15
CA SER A 92 -0.69 9.32 -2.37
C SER A 92 -0.83 10.72 -1.77
N LEU A 93 -2.01 11.35 -1.94
CA LEU A 93 -2.30 12.65 -1.37
C LEU A 93 -2.30 12.61 0.16
N MET A 94 -2.93 11.60 0.76
CA MET A 94 -2.95 11.43 2.21
C MET A 94 -1.56 11.13 2.78
N THR A 95 -0.75 10.32 2.08
CA THR A 95 0.67 10.09 2.45
C THR A 95 1.49 11.38 2.39
N ALA A 96 1.28 12.23 1.38
CA ALA A 96 1.94 13.54 1.31
C ALA A 96 1.51 14.45 2.48
N LEU A 97 0.23 14.45 2.83
CA LEU A 97 -0.31 15.21 3.97
C LEU A 97 0.16 14.67 5.32
N CYS A 98 0.47 13.37 5.44
CA CYS A 98 1.10 12.81 6.64
C CYS A 98 2.42 13.51 6.98
N GLY A 99 3.18 13.95 5.97
CA GLY A 99 4.44 14.67 6.15
C GLY A 99 4.29 16.09 6.71
N THR A 100 3.10 16.68 6.65
CA THR A 100 2.81 18.03 7.16
C THR A 100 2.10 18.01 8.50
N ALA A 101 1.77 16.82 9.03
CA ALA A 101 1.03 16.67 10.26
C ALA A 101 1.87 17.10 11.48
N LYS A 102 1.37 18.09 12.24
CA LYS A 102 1.98 18.59 13.48
C LYS A 102 1.29 18.11 14.76
N THR A 103 0.22 17.33 14.61
CA THR A 103 -0.62 16.89 15.75
C THR A 103 -1.06 15.45 15.52
N PHE A 104 -1.18 14.69 16.62
CA PHE A 104 -1.63 13.29 16.61
C PHE A 104 -2.94 13.11 15.82
N TRP A 105 -3.95 13.95 16.07
CA TRP A 105 -5.25 13.85 15.40
C TRP A 105 -5.16 14.08 13.88
N HIS A 106 -4.38 15.06 13.44
CA HIS A 106 -4.14 15.26 12.00
C HIS A 106 -3.47 14.02 11.38
N PHE A 107 -2.41 13.52 12.01
CA PHE A 107 -1.70 12.34 11.55
C PHE A 107 -2.63 11.11 11.50
N LEU A 108 -3.49 10.95 12.50
CA LEU A 108 -4.49 9.89 12.57
C LEU A 108 -5.48 9.96 11.39
N THR A 109 -6.04 11.15 11.12
CA THR A 109 -7.01 11.31 10.02
C THR A 109 -6.38 11.04 8.66
N PHE A 110 -5.17 11.51 8.42
CA PHE A 110 -4.45 11.21 7.18
C PHE A 110 -4.14 9.73 7.06
N ARG A 111 -3.78 9.05 8.15
CA ARG A 111 -3.54 7.61 8.16
C ARG A 111 -4.78 6.78 7.91
N ILE A 112 -5.92 7.19 8.46
CA ILE A 112 -7.21 6.59 8.12
C ILE A 112 -7.47 6.76 6.62
N GLY A 113 -7.25 7.96 6.07
CA GLY A 113 -7.39 8.22 4.63
C GLY A 113 -6.48 7.35 3.75
N VAL A 114 -5.22 7.15 4.16
CA VAL A 114 -4.29 6.21 3.52
C VAL A 114 -4.86 4.80 3.51
N GLY A 115 -5.30 4.27 4.66
CA GLY A 115 -5.87 2.93 4.76
C GLY A 115 -7.12 2.73 3.91
N VAL A 116 -7.99 3.73 3.85
CA VAL A 116 -9.19 3.72 2.99
C VAL A 116 -8.80 3.66 1.49
N GLY A 117 -7.78 4.42 1.08
CA GLY A 117 -7.27 4.40 -0.30
C GLY A 117 -6.63 3.06 -0.67
N GLU A 118 -5.83 2.49 0.23
CA GLU A 118 -5.21 1.16 0.03
C GLU A 118 -6.25 0.04 -0.07
N ALA A 119 -7.34 0.11 0.69
CA ALA A 119 -8.38 -0.92 0.70
C ALA A 119 -9.06 -1.11 -0.66
N ALA A 120 -9.05 -0.08 -1.52
CA ALA A 120 -9.58 -0.16 -2.87
C ALA A 120 -8.70 -1.00 -3.81
N LEU A 121 -7.39 -1.10 -3.53
CA LEU A 121 -6.41 -1.70 -4.44
C LEU A 121 -6.61 -3.22 -4.56
N SER A 122 -6.65 -3.94 -3.44
CA SER A 122 -6.68 -5.41 -3.44
C SER A 122 -7.88 -6.02 -4.18
N PRO A 123 -9.15 -5.73 -3.83
CA PRO A 123 -10.29 -6.35 -4.53
C PRO A 123 -10.35 -5.93 -6.01
N SER A 124 -10.05 -4.67 -6.32
CA SER A 124 -10.06 -4.17 -7.69
C SER A 124 -8.96 -4.80 -8.53
N ALA A 125 -7.76 -4.99 -7.98
CA ALA A 125 -6.63 -5.64 -8.64
C ALA A 125 -6.94 -7.11 -8.95
N TYR A 126 -7.43 -7.86 -7.95
CA TYR A 126 -7.79 -9.26 -8.15
C TYR A 126 -8.85 -9.43 -9.25
N SER A 127 -9.93 -8.63 -9.21
CA SER A 127 -10.98 -8.66 -10.23
C SER A 127 -10.47 -8.22 -11.60
N LEU A 128 -9.57 -7.23 -11.69
CA LEU A 128 -9.01 -6.77 -12.96
C LEU A 128 -8.06 -7.80 -13.60
N ILE A 129 -7.25 -8.49 -12.79
CA ILE A 129 -6.36 -9.56 -13.25
C ILE A 129 -7.17 -10.76 -13.72
N ALA A 130 -8.20 -11.16 -12.98
CA ALA A 130 -9.08 -12.28 -13.34
C ALA A 130 -9.77 -12.06 -14.70
N ASP A 131 -10.19 -10.83 -15.00
CA ASP A 131 -10.84 -10.50 -16.27
C ASP A 131 -9.85 -10.21 -17.41
N SER A 132 -8.58 -9.96 -17.10
CA SER A 132 -7.56 -9.68 -18.14
C SER A 132 -6.88 -10.93 -18.68
N PHE A 133 -6.95 -12.07 -17.97
CA PHE A 133 -6.26 -13.31 -18.34
C PHE A 133 -7.21 -14.51 -18.45
N PRO A 134 -6.95 -15.43 -19.40
CA PRO A 134 -7.69 -16.69 -19.48
C PRO A 134 -7.38 -17.58 -18.25
N PRO A 135 -8.30 -18.49 -17.85
CA PRO A 135 -8.16 -19.30 -16.63
C PRO A 135 -6.82 -20.00 -16.45
N LYS A 136 -6.20 -20.46 -17.55
CA LYS A 136 -4.88 -21.12 -17.56
C LYS A 136 -3.72 -20.21 -17.15
N LEU A 137 -3.82 -18.89 -17.37
CA LEU A 137 -2.77 -17.90 -17.08
C LEU A 137 -3.08 -17.04 -15.85
N ARG A 138 -4.31 -17.08 -15.33
CA ARG A 138 -4.72 -16.31 -14.13
C ARG A 138 -3.83 -16.62 -12.93
N GLY A 139 -3.50 -17.90 -12.71
CA GLY A 139 -2.62 -18.33 -11.62
C GLY A 139 -1.27 -17.62 -11.68
N THR A 140 -0.61 -17.64 -12.84
CA THR A 140 0.69 -16.98 -13.05
C THR A 140 0.60 -15.47 -12.84
N ALA A 141 -0.43 -14.81 -13.37
CA ALA A 141 -0.60 -13.36 -13.21
C ALA A 141 -0.83 -12.97 -11.74
N MET A 142 -1.61 -13.75 -10.99
CA MET A 142 -1.79 -13.57 -9.56
C MET A 142 -0.50 -13.81 -8.77
N SER A 143 0.29 -14.83 -9.14
CA SER A 143 1.60 -15.08 -8.53
C SER A 143 2.54 -13.90 -8.73
N VAL A 144 2.61 -13.33 -9.94
CA VAL A 144 3.43 -12.15 -10.23
C VAL A 144 2.97 -10.93 -9.41
N TYR A 145 1.66 -10.73 -9.27
CA TYR A 145 1.13 -9.69 -8.38
C TYR A 145 1.54 -9.92 -6.91
N SER A 146 1.41 -11.15 -6.40
CA SER A 146 1.81 -11.51 -5.04
C SER A 146 3.32 -11.39 -4.79
N MET A 147 4.16 -11.59 -5.81
CA MET A 147 5.60 -11.33 -5.73
C MET A 147 5.92 -9.89 -5.35
N GLY A 148 5.01 -8.94 -5.63
CA GLY A 148 5.12 -7.55 -5.20
C GLY A 148 5.29 -7.39 -3.69
N ILE A 149 4.67 -8.27 -2.87
CA ILE A 149 4.83 -8.24 -1.41
C ILE A 149 6.28 -8.52 -1.01
N TYR A 150 6.86 -9.59 -1.57
CA TYR A 150 8.21 -10.03 -1.23
C TYR A 150 9.27 -9.04 -1.74
N ILE A 151 9.05 -8.47 -2.93
CA ILE A 151 9.94 -7.44 -3.47
C ILE A 151 9.84 -6.17 -2.63
N GLY A 152 8.63 -5.73 -2.27
CA GLY A 152 8.42 -4.54 -1.45
C GLY A 152 8.98 -4.68 -0.04
N SER A 153 8.78 -5.82 0.61
CA SER A 153 9.38 -6.10 1.93
C SER A 153 10.90 -6.18 1.84
N GLY A 154 11.45 -6.87 0.84
CA GLY A 154 12.89 -6.93 0.59
C GLY A 154 13.53 -5.56 0.39
N LEU A 155 12.93 -4.71 -0.47
CA LEU A 155 13.36 -3.33 -0.68
C LEU A 155 13.30 -2.50 0.61
N ALA A 156 12.21 -2.61 1.37
CA ALA A 156 12.06 -1.89 2.64
C ALA A 156 13.14 -2.28 3.66
N PHE A 157 13.44 -3.58 3.79
CA PHE A 157 14.50 -4.04 4.68
C PHE A 157 15.90 -3.64 4.21
N LEU A 158 16.16 -3.69 2.90
CA LEU A 158 17.44 -3.26 2.34
C LEU A 158 17.67 -1.76 2.56
N LEU A 159 16.65 -0.93 2.30
CA LEU A 159 16.71 0.52 2.51
C LEU A 159 16.80 0.88 4.00
N GLY A 160 16.02 0.23 4.86
CA GLY A 160 16.08 0.41 6.31
C GLY A 160 17.43 -0.01 6.89
N GLY A 161 17.99 -1.13 6.40
CA GLY A 161 19.32 -1.63 6.77
C GLY A 161 20.44 -0.71 6.31
N TRP A 162 20.38 -0.19 5.08
CA TRP A 162 21.32 0.81 4.57
C TRP A 162 21.28 2.13 5.36
N TRP A 163 20.08 2.59 5.71
CA TRP A 163 19.92 3.76 6.57
C TRP A 163 20.55 3.55 7.95
N SER A 164 20.33 2.37 8.54
CA SER A 164 20.93 1.98 9.82
C SER A 164 22.45 1.77 9.75
N SER A 165 23.00 1.34 8.62
CA SER A 165 24.43 1.03 8.47
C SER A 165 25.32 2.24 8.18
N SER A 166 24.70 3.39 7.84
CA SER A 166 25.42 4.64 7.58
C SER A 166 26.29 5.08 8.78
N PRO A 167 27.61 5.33 8.60
CA PRO A 167 28.57 5.52 9.70
C PRO A 167 28.25 6.63 10.70
N ARG A 168 27.40 7.61 10.35
CA ARG A 168 27.07 8.76 11.19
C ARG A 168 26.19 8.46 12.41
N ARG A 169 25.48 7.32 12.45
CA ARG A 169 24.57 6.95 13.57
C ARG A 169 25.05 5.78 14.42
N ARG A 170 26.18 5.13 14.07
CA ARG A 170 26.83 4.14 14.95
C ARG A 170 27.36 4.77 16.25
N ALA A 171 27.73 6.05 16.21
CA ALA A 171 28.18 6.77 17.40
C ALA A 171 27.07 7.01 18.44
N THR A 172 25.79 7.00 18.04
CA THR A 172 24.68 7.29 18.96
C THR A 172 24.18 6.06 19.71
N CYS A 173 24.31 4.86 19.14
CA CYS A 173 23.89 3.61 19.79
C CYS A 173 24.97 2.98 20.68
N CYS A 174 26.24 3.36 20.56
CA CYS A 174 27.31 2.83 21.44
C CYS A 174 27.46 3.62 22.75
N CYS A 175 26.72 4.72 22.93
CA CYS A 175 26.79 5.57 24.13
C CYS A 175 25.49 5.61 24.95
N ARG A 176 24.58 4.64 24.79
CA ARG A 176 23.38 4.56 25.64
C ARG A 176 23.06 3.15 26.08
#